data_AF-A0A7X9EU44-F1
#
_entry.id   AF-A0A7X9EU44-F1
#
_cell.length_a   1.000
_cell.length_b   1.000
_cell.length_c   1.000
_cell.angle_alpha   90.00
_cell.angle_beta   90.00
_cell.angle_gamma   90.00
#
_symmetry.space_group_name_H-M   'P 1'
#
loop_
_entity.id
_entity.type
_entity.pdbx_description
1 polymer ?
#
loop_
_entity_poly.entity_id
_entity_poly.type
_entity_poly.pdbx_seq_one_letter_code
_entity_poly.pdbx_strand_id
1 'polypeptide(L)'
;MRIALSGYYGFDNAGDEALLKAITSSIRRLAPEAEFVVFSGAPEKTSSEHGVQAVYYKNPFKVWLELCQSDLLISGGGSIFQDVTSPRSLPYYISVVALAKLAGIPVIFYAQGVGPIKRYFSQFLMRLVGNRADMITLRDEKSLDLLWEMGIIHPPLLVTADPVFSLQPSAEAEQRVSDLFARHDLTGQPLVGVAVRQWQPLEGYQAPLARVLDNLAGQGYKIVFIPMAYPEDAGESRRVA
;
A
#
# COMPACT_ATOMS: atom_id res chain seq x y z
N MET A 1 1.20 -21.77 9.12
CA MET A 1 0.33 -20.66 9.54
C MET A 1 -0.11 -19.94 8.27
N ARG A 2 -1.41 -19.77 8.08
CA ARG A 2 -2.01 -19.10 6.91
C ARG A 2 -2.46 -17.69 7.28
N ILE A 3 -1.96 -16.69 6.56
CA ILE A 3 -2.20 -15.27 6.85
C ILE A 3 -3.02 -14.66 5.70
N ALA A 4 -4.19 -14.13 6.02
CA ALA A 4 -4.96 -13.29 5.11
C ALA A 4 -4.41 -11.85 5.13
N LEU A 5 -4.21 -11.27 3.96
CA LEU A 5 -3.79 -9.88 3.77
C LEU A 5 -4.91 -9.08 3.11
N SER A 6 -5.31 -8.00 3.79
CA SER A 6 -6.28 -7.03 3.28
C SER A 6 -5.62 -5.66 3.17
N GLY A 7 -5.61 -5.10 1.96
CA GLY A 7 -5.05 -3.79 1.64
C GLY A 7 -5.38 -3.38 0.20
N TYR A 8 -4.85 -2.25 -0.24
CA TYR A 8 -5.06 -1.75 -1.61
C TYR A 8 -4.11 -2.45 -2.60
N TYR A 9 -4.23 -3.77 -2.72
CA TYR A 9 -3.36 -4.59 -3.57
C TYR A 9 -4.03 -4.97 -4.89
N GLY A 10 -3.23 -5.14 -5.95
CA GLY A 10 -3.69 -5.47 -7.30
C GLY A 10 -4.35 -4.30 -8.02
N PHE A 11 -3.90 -3.07 -7.73
CA PHE A 11 -4.38 -1.83 -8.35
C PHE A 11 -3.25 -1.03 -9.02
N ASP A 12 -2.10 -1.67 -9.29
CA ASP A 12 -0.96 -1.07 -10.01
C ASP A 12 -0.38 0.18 -9.34
N ASN A 13 -0.49 0.24 -8.01
CA ASN A 13 0.20 1.22 -7.16
C ASN A 13 1.48 0.59 -6.60
N ALA A 14 2.63 1.00 -7.12
CA ALA A 14 3.93 0.51 -6.74
C ALA A 14 4.21 0.63 -5.23
N GLY A 15 3.65 1.64 -4.55
CA GLY A 15 3.77 1.79 -3.10
C GLY A 15 3.05 0.68 -2.34
N ASP A 16 1.80 0.38 -2.71
CA ASP A 16 1.01 -0.66 -2.07
C ASP A 16 1.52 -2.07 -2.42
N GLU A 17 2.01 -2.27 -3.65
CA GLU A 17 2.67 -3.53 -4.05
C GLU A 17 4.00 -3.73 -3.30
N ALA A 18 4.81 -2.67 -3.14
CA ALA A 18 6.04 -2.73 -2.35
C ALA A 18 5.75 -3.05 -0.87
N LEU A 19 4.67 -2.49 -0.33
CA LEU A 19 4.20 -2.79 1.01
C LEU A 19 3.79 -4.26 1.17
N LEU A 20 3.00 -4.81 0.23
CA LEU A 20 2.66 -6.24 0.21
C LEU A 20 3.92 -7.10 0.22
N LYS A 21 4.90 -6.76 -0.62
CA LYS A 21 6.19 -7.47 -0.69
C LYS A 21 6.97 -7.35 0.62
N ALA A 22 6.99 -6.18 1.24
CA ALA A 22 7.69 -5.92 2.48
C ALA A 22 7.09 -6.71 3.66
N ILE A 23 5.76 -6.74 3.77
CA ILE A 23 5.04 -7.53 4.79
C ILE A 23 5.35 -9.02 4.61
N THR A 24 5.12 -9.56 3.40
CA THR A 24 5.28 -10.99 3.12
C THR A 24 6.73 -11.46 3.28
N SER A 25 7.70 -10.70 2.77
CA SER A 25 9.12 -11.04 2.93
C SER A 25 9.60 -10.95 4.38
N SER A 26 9.17 -9.93 5.13
CA SER A 26 9.54 -9.79 6.55
C SER A 26 9.02 -10.94 7.39
N ILE A 27 7.77 -11.35 7.15
CA ILE A 27 7.19 -12.50 7.84
C ILE A 27 7.88 -13.79 7.39
N ARG A 28 8.13 -14.01 6.10
CA ARG A 28 8.86 -15.20 5.61
C ARG A 28 10.28 -15.32 6.17
N ARG A 29 10.96 -14.20 6.46
CA ARG A 29 12.27 -14.22 7.15
C ARG A 29 12.19 -14.79 8.56
N LEU A 30 11.07 -14.58 9.26
CA LEU A 30 10.85 -15.05 10.64
C LEU A 30 10.16 -16.42 10.68
N ALA A 31 9.27 -16.69 9.72
CA ALA A 31 8.50 -17.91 9.58
C ALA A 31 8.46 -18.33 8.09
N PRO A 32 9.46 -19.10 7.63
CA PRO A 32 9.58 -19.49 6.21
C PRO A 32 8.36 -20.24 5.66
N GLU A 33 7.69 -21.02 6.51
CA GLU A 33 6.49 -21.81 6.18
C GLU A 33 5.18 -21.00 6.25
N ALA A 34 5.26 -19.67 6.38
CA ALA A 34 4.08 -18.82 6.37
C ALA A 34 3.45 -18.79 4.97
N GLU A 35 2.18 -19.16 4.90
CA GLU A 35 1.36 -19.06 3.70
C GLU A 35 0.56 -17.76 3.71
N PHE A 36 0.35 -17.18 2.53
CA PHE A 36 -0.38 -15.92 2.39
C PHE A 36 -1.52 -16.06 1.39
N VAL A 37 -2.67 -15.51 1.75
CA VAL A 37 -3.77 -15.24 0.83
C VAL A 37 -4.06 -13.74 0.80
N VAL A 38 -4.04 -13.14 -0.39
CA VAL A 38 -4.20 -11.70 -0.59
C VAL A 38 -5.58 -11.39 -1.18
N PHE A 39 -6.30 -10.45 -0.58
CA PHE A 39 -7.51 -9.88 -1.17
C PHE A 39 -7.10 -8.79 -2.16
N SER A 40 -7.17 -9.10 -3.45
CA SER A 40 -6.59 -8.30 -4.53
C SER A 40 -7.64 -7.83 -5.55
N GLY A 41 -7.40 -6.65 -6.12
CA GLY A 41 -8.10 -6.13 -7.30
C GLY A 41 -7.80 -6.91 -8.58
N ALA A 42 -6.60 -7.48 -8.70
CA ALA A 42 -6.13 -8.26 -9.84
C ALA A 42 -5.41 -9.54 -9.38
N PRO A 43 -6.15 -10.58 -8.96
CA PRO A 43 -5.57 -11.74 -8.27
C PRO A 43 -4.50 -12.50 -9.05
N GLU A 44 -4.70 -12.70 -10.36
CA GLU A 44 -3.73 -13.40 -11.21
C GLU A 44 -2.39 -12.65 -11.25
N LYS A 45 -2.45 -11.32 -11.44
CA LYS A 45 -1.27 -10.45 -11.43
C LYS A 45 -0.58 -10.47 -10.08
N THR A 46 -1.31 -10.22 -8.99
CA THR A 46 -0.77 -10.26 -7.62
C THR A 46 -0.11 -11.60 -7.31
N SER A 47 -0.73 -12.71 -7.73
CA SER A 47 -0.15 -14.05 -7.51
C SER A 47 1.15 -14.24 -8.27
N SER A 48 1.20 -13.82 -9.54
CA SER A 48 2.38 -13.93 -10.39
C SER A 48 3.55 -13.05 -9.92
N GLU A 49 3.28 -11.84 -9.45
CA GLU A 49 4.33 -10.88 -9.07
C GLU A 49 4.91 -11.14 -7.68
N HIS A 50 4.07 -11.59 -6.74
CA HIS A 50 4.47 -11.75 -5.34
C HIS A 50 4.69 -13.20 -4.92
N GLY A 51 4.29 -14.18 -5.72
CA GLY A 51 4.38 -15.60 -5.38
C GLY A 51 3.55 -15.94 -4.14
N VAL A 52 2.29 -15.49 -4.13
CA VAL A 52 1.31 -15.69 -3.06
C VAL A 52 -0.02 -16.10 -3.66
N GLN A 53 -0.90 -16.73 -2.87
CA GLN A 53 -2.27 -16.94 -3.31
C GLN A 53 -3.00 -15.59 -3.28
N ALA A 54 -3.85 -15.31 -4.26
CA ALA A 54 -4.72 -14.15 -4.23
C ALA A 54 -6.14 -14.50 -4.66
N VAL A 55 -7.13 -13.81 -4.09
CA VAL A 55 -8.53 -13.92 -4.46
C VAL A 55 -9.12 -12.53 -4.69
N TYR A 56 -10.16 -12.46 -5.53
CA TYR A 56 -10.77 -11.18 -5.86
C TYR A 56 -11.45 -10.57 -4.63
N TYR A 57 -11.00 -9.38 -4.24
CA TYR A 57 -11.36 -8.72 -2.98
C TYR A 57 -12.87 -8.42 -2.84
N LYS A 58 -13.58 -8.28 -3.97
CA LYS A 58 -15.04 -8.05 -4.03
C LYS A 58 -15.88 -9.32 -4.13
N ASN A 59 -15.29 -10.51 -4.06
CA ASN A 59 -16.03 -11.76 -3.96
C ASN A 59 -16.24 -12.14 -2.48
N PRO A 60 -17.39 -11.80 -1.87
CA PRO A 60 -17.59 -11.97 -0.43
C PRO A 60 -17.54 -13.44 0.01
N PHE A 61 -18.01 -14.37 -0.84
CA PHE A 61 -17.96 -15.80 -0.54
C PHE A 61 -16.52 -16.31 -0.47
N LYS A 62 -15.68 -15.96 -1.46
CA LYS A 62 -14.26 -16.33 -1.45
C LYS A 62 -13.53 -15.66 -0.29
N VAL A 63 -13.74 -14.37 -0.06
CA VAL A 63 -13.13 -13.66 1.08
C VAL A 63 -13.49 -14.33 2.41
N TRP A 64 -14.77 -14.64 2.63
CA TRP A 64 -15.22 -15.34 3.83
C TRP A 64 -14.57 -16.72 3.97
N LEU A 65 -14.55 -17.53 2.91
CA LEU A 65 -13.94 -18.86 2.93
C LEU A 65 -12.44 -18.79 3.28
N GLU A 66 -11.72 -17.88 2.64
CA GLU A 66 -10.28 -17.68 2.88
C GLU A 66 -10.00 -17.16 4.29
N LEU A 67 -10.86 -16.27 4.83
CA LEU A 67 -10.78 -15.85 6.23
C LEU A 67 -10.96 -17.02 7.18
N CYS A 68 -11.99 -17.86 6.99
CA CYS A 68 -12.26 -19.02 7.84
C CYS A 68 -11.14 -20.08 7.81
N GLN A 69 -10.31 -20.09 6.77
CA GLN A 69 -9.16 -21.00 6.65
C GLN A 69 -7.85 -20.36 7.16
N SER A 70 -7.86 -19.07 7.46
CA SER A 70 -6.67 -18.33 7.90
C SER A 70 -6.54 -18.32 9.41
N ASP A 71 -5.31 -18.29 9.91
CA ASP A 71 -5.00 -18.18 11.34
C ASP A 71 -4.92 -16.72 11.81
N LEU A 72 -4.77 -15.78 10.88
CA LEU A 72 -4.56 -14.36 11.15
C LEU A 72 -5.03 -13.50 9.97
N LEU A 73 -5.70 -12.38 10.25
CA LEU A 73 -5.89 -11.30 9.29
C LEU A 73 -4.91 -10.17 9.61
N ILE A 74 -4.07 -9.81 8.65
CA ILE A 74 -3.34 -8.54 8.67
C ILE A 74 -4.06 -7.57 7.74
N SER A 75 -4.68 -6.56 8.34
CA SER A 75 -5.17 -5.38 7.62
C SER A 75 -4.01 -4.40 7.50
N GLY A 76 -3.20 -4.57 6.46
CA GLY A 76 -1.82 -4.09 6.43
C GLY A 76 -1.55 -2.91 5.50
N GLY A 77 -0.84 -1.93 6.07
CA GLY A 77 -0.17 -0.73 5.53
C GLY A 77 -0.89 0.18 4.51
N GLY A 78 -0.23 1.30 4.24
CA GLY A 78 -0.76 2.36 3.38
C GLY A 78 -1.75 3.26 4.12
N SER A 79 -2.68 3.86 3.38
CA SER A 79 -3.75 4.72 3.93
C SER A 79 -5.13 4.22 3.51
N ILE A 80 -5.44 2.96 3.85
CA ILE A 80 -6.71 2.34 3.45
C ILE A 80 -7.90 2.80 4.30
N PHE A 81 -7.64 3.27 5.53
CA PHE A 81 -8.67 3.77 6.44
C PHE A 81 -8.90 5.27 6.27
N GLN A 82 -9.53 5.65 5.17
CA GLN A 82 -9.94 7.02 4.87
C GLN A 82 -11.26 7.04 4.10
N ASP A 83 -11.99 8.16 4.16
CA ASP A 83 -13.26 8.32 3.46
C ASP A 83 -13.31 9.54 2.52
N VAL A 84 -12.15 10.14 2.25
CA VAL A 84 -11.99 11.22 1.27
C VAL A 84 -11.81 10.73 -0.15
N THR A 85 -11.14 9.59 -0.36
CA THR A 85 -10.93 9.00 -1.69
C THR A 85 -12.19 8.30 -2.20
N SER A 86 -12.98 7.71 -1.30
CA SER A 86 -14.25 7.09 -1.64
C SER A 86 -15.12 6.85 -0.40
N PRO A 87 -16.45 7.05 -0.50
CA PRO A 87 -17.40 6.71 0.56
C PRO A 87 -17.45 5.21 0.88
N ARG A 88 -16.96 4.35 -0.04
CA ARG A 88 -17.12 2.88 0.04
C ARG A 88 -15.87 2.15 0.51
N SER A 89 -14.70 2.78 0.42
CA SER A 89 -13.43 2.11 0.73
C SER A 89 -13.33 1.74 2.21
N LEU A 90 -13.57 2.70 3.11
CA LEU A 90 -13.52 2.42 4.54
C LEU A 90 -14.58 1.37 4.97
N PRO A 91 -15.88 1.48 4.60
CA PRO A 91 -16.85 0.43 4.91
C PRO A 91 -16.44 -0.97 4.42
N TYR A 92 -15.83 -1.06 3.24
CA TYR A 92 -15.31 -2.33 2.73
C TYR A 92 -14.24 -2.93 3.67
N TYR A 93 -13.17 -2.19 3.97
CA TYR A 93 -12.10 -2.73 4.80
C TYR A 93 -12.56 -3.04 6.22
N ILE A 94 -13.43 -2.20 6.78
CA ILE A 94 -14.05 -2.48 8.08
C ILE A 94 -14.89 -3.77 8.02
N SER A 95 -15.62 -4.01 6.93
CA SER A 95 -16.40 -5.25 6.77
C SER A 95 -15.51 -6.49 6.74
N VAL A 96 -14.34 -6.44 6.09
CA VAL A 96 -13.37 -7.54 6.06
C VAL A 96 -12.88 -7.84 7.47
N VAL A 97 -12.54 -6.80 8.24
CA VAL A 97 -12.13 -6.94 9.64
C VAL A 97 -13.26 -7.52 10.50
N ALA A 98 -14.49 -7.03 10.32
CA ALA A 98 -15.65 -7.54 11.04
C ALA A 98 -15.90 -9.03 10.72
N LEU A 99 -15.77 -9.44 9.45
CA LEU A 99 -15.87 -10.85 9.04
C LEU A 99 -14.78 -11.70 9.69
N ALA A 100 -13.53 -11.23 9.76
CA ALA A 100 -12.46 -11.94 10.45
C ALA A 100 -12.78 -12.12 11.94
N LYS A 101 -13.24 -11.07 12.63
CA LYS A 101 -13.66 -11.17 14.03
C LYS A 101 -14.86 -12.09 14.23
N LEU A 102 -15.81 -12.13 13.29
CA LEU A 102 -16.94 -13.07 13.31
C LEU A 102 -16.48 -14.53 13.11
N ALA A 103 -15.46 -14.75 12.30
CA ALA A 103 -14.82 -16.06 12.12
C ALA A 103 -13.88 -16.45 13.28
N GLY A 104 -13.74 -15.61 14.32
CA GLY A 104 -12.84 -15.87 15.45
C GLY A 104 -11.36 -15.67 15.13
N ILE A 105 -11.04 -15.05 14.00
CA ILE A 105 -9.66 -14.86 13.53
C ILE A 105 -9.08 -13.61 14.18
N PRO A 106 -7.85 -13.67 14.75
CA PRO A 106 -7.17 -12.50 15.25
C PRO A 106 -6.88 -11.51 14.12
N VAL A 107 -6.93 -10.22 14.43
CA VAL A 107 -6.75 -9.12 13.49
C VAL A 107 -5.62 -8.21 13.96
N ILE A 108 -4.69 -7.94 13.05
CA ILE A 108 -3.64 -6.95 13.24
C ILE A 108 -3.84 -5.81 12.24
N PHE A 109 -3.90 -4.57 12.72
CA PHE A 109 -3.67 -3.40 11.88
C PHE A 109 -2.16 -3.16 11.86
N TYR A 110 -1.54 -3.33 10.69
CA TYR A 110 -0.09 -3.34 10.59
C TYR A 110 0.44 -2.07 9.92
N ALA A 111 1.13 -1.24 10.70
CA ALA A 111 1.76 0.03 10.31
C ALA A 111 0.83 0.89 9.44
N GLN A 112 -0.41 1.04 9.88
CA GLN A 112 -1.45 1.73 9.12
C GLN A 112 -1.28 3.25 9.23
N GLY A 113 -1.42 3.93 8.09
CA GLY A 113 -1.77 5.34 8.06
C GLY A 113 -3.28 5.48 8.11
N VAL A 114 -3.80 6.30 9.03
CA VAL A 114 -5.24 6.48 9.21
C VAL A 114 -5.62 7.90 8.82
N GLY A 115 -6.67 7.99 8.00
CA GLY A 115 -7.40 9.22 7.74
C GLY A 115 -6.96 10.00 6.51
N PRO A 116 -7.60 11.16 6.31
CA PRO A 116 -8.68 11.69 7.15
C PRO A 116 -9.98 10.87 7.08
N ILE A 117 -10.68 10.74 8.21
CA ILE A 117 -12.01 10.11 8.33
C ILE A 117 -13.02 11.17 8.76
N LYS A 118 -13.77 11.74 7.82
CA LYS A 118 -14.64 12.91 8.06
C LYS A 118 -16.08 12.55 8.40
N ARG A 119 -16.57 11.38 7.99
CA ARG A 119 -17.99 11.03 8.14
C ARG A 119 -18.25 10.38 9.49
N TYR A 120 -19.32 10.80 10.16
CA TYR A 120 -19.71 10.23 11.46
C TYR A 120 -19.94 8.72 11.41
N PHE A 121 -20.57 8.20 10.35
CA PHE A 121 -20.78 6.76 10.19
C PHE A 121 -19.46 5.97 10.05
N SER A 122 -18.54 6.50 9.23
CA SER A 122 -17.18 5.98 9.09
C SER A 122 -16.46 5.93 10.43
N GLN A 123 -16.54 7.01 11.20
CA GLN A 123 -15.90 7.11 12.50
C GLN A 123 -16.49 6.12 13.51
N PHE A 124 -17.83 6.00 13.55
CA PHE A 124 -18.53 5.05 14.39
C PHE A 124 -18.12 3.61 14.09
N LEU A 125 -18.12 3.22 12.82
CA LEU A 125 -17.72 1.87 12.39
C LEU A 125 -16.26 1.57 12.77
N MET A 126 -15.37 2.52 12.52
CA MET A 126 -13.95 2.38 12.83
C MET A 126 -13.74 2.27 14.34
N ARG A 127 -14.46 3.04 15.16
CA ARG A 127 -14.44 2.91 16.62
C ARG A 127 -14.89 1.53 17.09
N LEU A 128 -15.99 1.01 16.53
CA LEU A 128 -16.54 -0.29 16.90
C LEU A 128 -15.56 -1.42 16.60
N VAL A 129 -14.96 -1.41 15.42
CA VAL A 129 -14.12 -2.50 14.92
C VAL A 129 -12.67 -2.36 15.36
N GLY A 130 -12.14 -1.13 15.40
CA GLY A 130 -10.79 -0.84 15.90
C GLY A 130 -10.59 -1.32 17.33
N ASN A 131 -11.56 -1.07 18.22
CA ASN A 131 -11.51 -1.56 19.60
C ASN A 131 -11.58 -3.10 19.76
N ARG A 132 -11.79 -3.84 18.67
CA ARG A 132 -11.82 -5.31 18.65
C ARG A 132 -10.64 -5.92 17.90
N ALA A 133 -9.73 -5.12 17.35
CA ALA A 133 -8.47 -5.61 16.83
C ALA A 133 -7.64 -6.23 17.96
N ASP A 134 -6.74 -7.14 17.62
CA ASP A 134 -5.89 -7.82 18.59
C ASP A 134 -4.53 -7.11 18.71
N MET A 135 -4.12 -6.39 17.66
CA MET A 135 -2.99 -5.46 17.69
C MET A 135 -3.22 -4.31 16.72
N ILE A 136 -2.79 -3.10 17.10
CA ILE A 136 -2.78 -1.94 16.21
C ILE A 136 -1.41 -1.30 16.23
N THR A 137 -0.76 -1.30 15.06
CA THR A 137 0.45 -0.54 14.81
C THR A 137 0.21 0.49 13.70
N LEU A 138 0.81 1.66 13.86
CA LEU A 138 0.59 2.87 13.08
C LEU A 138 1.92 3.37 12.55
N ARG A 139 1.92 3.98 11.37
CA ARG A 139 3.17 4.45 10.74
C ARG A 139 3.55 5.89 11.09
N ASP A 140 2.63 6.64 11.72
CA ASP A 140 2.82 8.05 12.05
C ASP A 140 1.95 8.48 13.24
N GLU A 141 2.40 9.51 13.97
CA GLU A 141 1.73 10.08 15.15
C GLU A 141 0.36 10.68 14.82
N LYS A 142 0.16 11.21 13.62
CA LYS A 142 -1.14 11.79 13.23
C LYS A 142 -2.23 10.72 13.18
N SER A 143 -1.87 9.52 12.73
CA SER A 143 -2.75 8.36 12.74
C SER A 143 -3.08 7.92 14.17
N LEU A 144 -2.12 8.01 15.10
CA LEU A 144 -2.33 7.73 16.53
C LEU A 144 -3.34 8.70 17.11
N ASP A 145 -3.10 10.00 16.96
CA ASP A 145 -3.97 11.07 17.45
C ASP A 145 -5.40 10.89 16.94
N LEU A 146 -5.57 10.62 15.65
CA LEU A 146 -6.87 10.42 15.04
C LEU A 146 -7.62 9.20 15.62
N LEU A 147 -6.95 8.06 15.80
CA LEU A 147 -7.59 6.89 16.41
C LEU A 147 -7.97 7.13 17.87
N TRP A 148 -7.13 7.84 18.63
CA TRP A 148 -7.43 8.26 20.00
C TRP A 148 -8.63 9.20 20.07
N GLU A 149 -8.69 10.23 19.23
CA GLU A 149 -9.83 11.15 19.13
C GLU A 149 -11.13 10.41 18.80
N MET A 150 -11.06 9.35 17.99
CA MET A 150 -12.20 8.51 17.65
C MET A 150 -12.62 7.55 18.78
N GLY A 151 -11.84 7.48 19.87
CA GLY A 151 -12.09 6.63 21.03
C GLY A 151 -11.70 5.17 20.81
N ILE A 152 -10.67 4.92 20.00
CA ILE A 152 -10.02 3.61 19.86
C ILE A 152 -8.85 3.60 20.83
N ILE A 153 -9.04 2.89 21.94
CA ILE A 153 -8.10 2.87 23.08
C ILE A 153 -7.62 1.45 23.40
N HIS A 154 -8.23 0.45 22.78
CA HIS A 154 -7.81 -0.94 22.83
C HIS A 154 -7.65 -1.50 21.41
N PRO A 155 -6.70 -2.40 21.16
CA PRO A 155 -5.53 -2.71 21.98
C PRO A 155 -4.60 -1.47 22.06
N PRO A 156 -3.48 -1.51 22.82
CA PRO A 156 -2.52 -0.41 22.82
C PRO A 156 -2.09 -0.03 21.40
N LEU A 157 -2.15 1.26 21.10
CA LEU A 157 -1.75 1.81 19.82
C LEU A 157 -0.24 2.03 19.80
N LEU A 158 0.46 1.43 18.84
CA LEU A 158 1.92 1.49 18.77
C LEU A 158 2.36 2.18 17.48
N VAL A 159 3.19 3.22 17.58
CA VAL A 159 3.80 3.85 16.40
C VAL A 159 5.07 3.09 16.02
N THR A 160 5.21 2.79 14.73
CA THR A 160 6.32 2.07 14.10
C THR A 160 6.71 2.75 12.78
N ALA A 161 7.80 2.32 12.16
CA ALA A 161 8.15 2.72 10.80
C ALA A 161 7.23 2.07 9.75
N ASP A 162 7.15 2.68 8.56
CA ASP A 162 6.49 2.06 7.41
C ASP A 162 7.21 0.75 7.03
N PRO A 163 6.49 -0.36 6.76
CA PRO A 163 7.12 -1.64 6.48
C PRO A 163 8.00 -1.62 5.24
N VAL A 164 7.77 -0.71 4.29
CA VAL A 164 8.59 -0.59 3.08
C VAL A 164 10.07 -0.33 3.38
N PHE A 165 10.40 0.27 4.53
CA PHE A 165 11.80 0.43 4.97
C PHE A 165 12.52 -0.90 5.25
N SER A 166 11.78 -2.00 5.40
CA SER A 166 12.33 -3.36 5.59
C SER A 166 12.60 -4.10 4.26
N LEU A 167 12.18 -3.50 3.14
CA LEU A 167 12.36 -4.07 1.81
C LEU A 167 13.85 -4.08 1.46
N GLN A 168 14.33 -5.23 0.97
CA GLN A 168 15.68 -5.39 0.47
C GLN A 168 15.58 -5.79 -1.00
N PRO A 169 16.35 -5.17 -1.91
CA PRO A 169 16.37 -5.59 -3.30
C PRO A 169 16.89 -7.02 -3.40
N SER A 170 16.26 -7.85 -4.23
CA SER A 170 16.83 -9.15 -4.60
C SER A 170 17.86 -8.97 -5.71
N ALA A 171 18.81 -9.90 -5.81
CA ALA A 171 19.77 -9.89 -6.91
C ALA A 171 19.07 -9.91 -8.29
N GLU A 172 17.92 -10.59 -8.44
CA GLU A 172 17.16 -10.54 -9.69
C GLU A 172 16.51 -9.17 -9.93
N ALA A 173 16.10 -8.46 -8.88
CA ALA A 173 15.60 -7.10 -9.01
C ALA A 173 16.70 -6.13 -9.45
N GLU A 174 17.89 -6.22 -8.86
CA GLU A 174 19.05 -5.42 -9.24
C GLU A 174 19.46 -5.69 -10.70
N GLN A 175 19.50 -6.96 -11.10
CA GLN A 175 19.80 -7.33 -12.48
C GLN A 175 18.76 -6.78 -13.46
N ARG A 176 17.46 -6.88 -13.15
CA ARG A 176 16.39 -6.31 -13.99
C ARG A 176 16.51 -4.80 -14.16
N VAL A 177 16.88 -4.08 -13.09
CA VAL A 177 17.11 -2.63 -13.15
C VAL A 177 18.34 -2.32 -13.99
N SER A 178 19.42 -3.07 -13.84
CA SER A 178 20.64 -2.93 -14.65
C SER A 178 20.34 -3.15 -16.14
N ASP A 179 19.60 -4.21 -16.48
CA ASP A 179 19.19 -4.51 -17.85
C ASP A 179 18.30 -3.41 -18.43
N LEU A 180 17.37 -2.87 -17.63
CA LEU A 180 16.51 -1.76 -18.05
C LEU A 180 17.35 -0.51 -18.32
N PHE A 181 18.31 -0.19 -17.45
CA PHE A 181 19.17 0.96 -17.61
C PHE A 181 20.04 0.83 -18.86
N ALA A 182 20.63 -0.35 -19.11
CA ALA A 182 21.40 -0.60 -20.32
C ALA A 182 20.56 -0.48 -21.59
N ARG A 183 19.34 -1.03 -21.60
CA ARG A 183 18.42 -0.96 -22.76
C ARG A 183 17.99 0.47 -23.13
N HIS A 184 17.92 1.35 -22.14
CA HIS A 184 17.52 2.75 -22.33
C HIS A 184 18.71 3.73 -22.29
N ASP A 185 19.94 3.22 -22.41
CA ASP A 185 21.18 4.01 -22.36
C ASP A 185 21.30 4.86 -21.08
N LEU A 186 20.70 4.47 -19.96
CA LEU A 186 20.71 5.23 -18.70
C LEU A 186 22.01 5.04 -17.89
N THR A 187 23.09 4.56 -18.52
CA THR A 187 24.36 4.27 -17.87
C THR A 187 25.40 5.36 -18.12
N GLY A 188 26.22 5.70 -17.12
CA GLY A 188 27.39 6.57 -17.28
C GLY A 188 27.15 8.08 -17.21
N GLN A 189 25.89 8.53 -17.07
CA GLN A 189 25.51 9.92 -16.85
C GLN A 189 24.74 10.06 -15.54
N PRO A 190 24.76 11.22 -14.86
CA PRO A 190 23.95 11.43 -13.67
C PRO A 190 22.47 11.41 -14.03
N LEU A 191 21.67 10.69 -13.24
CA LEU A 191 20.24 10.50 -13.46
C LEU A 191 19.42 11.36 -12.49
N VAL A 192 18.30 11.89 -12.98
CA VAL A 192 17.26 12.50 -12.15
C VAL A 192 15.97 11.71 -12.35
N GLY A 193 15.56 11.00 -11.28
CA GLY A 193 14.26 10.34 -11.24
C GLY A 193 13.16 11.33 -10.88
N VAL A 194 12.08 11.36 -11.67
CA VAL A 194 10.95 12.27 -11.50
C VAL A 194 9.67 11.46 -11.33
N ALA A 195 9.11 11.48 -10.12
CA ALA A 195 7.81 10.89 -9.82
C ALA A 195 6.79 12.00 -9.63
N VAL A 196 5.81 12.09 -10.53
CA VAL A 196 4.79 13.13 -10.53
C VAL A 196 3.41 12.53 -10.63
N ARG A 197 2.43 13.19 -10.00
CA ARG A 197 1.04 12.77 -9.96
C ARG A 197 0.14 13.99 -10.10
N GLN A 198 -0.95 13.83 -10.85
CA GLN A 198 -1.97 14.87 -10.91
C GLN A 198 -2.56 15.10 -9.52
N TRP A 199 -2.34 16.29 -8.96
CA TRP A 199 -2.81 16.64 -7.64
C TRP A 199 -3.38 18.06 -7.65
N GLN A 200 -4.69 18.18 -7.41
CA GLN A 200 -5.43 19.46 -7.50
C GLN A 200 -4.78 20.63 -6.75
N PRO A 201 -4.27 20.46 -5.51
CA PRO A 201 -3.61 21.55 -4.78
C PRO A 201 -2.34 22.09 -5.44
N LEU A 202 -1.75 21.36 -6.39
CA LEU A 202 -0.55 21.76 -7.11
C LEU A 202 -0.82 22.07 -8.59
N GLU A 203 -2.07 22.23 -9.04
CA GLU A 203 -2.36 22.52 -10.45
C GLU A 203 -1.51 23.69 -11.00
N GLY A 204 -0.93 23.49 -12.19
CA GLY A 204 -0.07 24.48 -12.87
C GLY A 204 1.43 24.33 -12.60
N TYR A 205 1.86 23.41 -11.72
CA TYR A 205 3.29 23.16 -11.46
C TYR A 205 4.06 22.57 -12.65
N GLN A 206 3.37 22.03 -13.66
CA GLN A 206 3.98 21.27 -14.74
C GLN A 206 4.98 22.11 -15.54
N ALA A 207 4.59 23.33 -15.95
CA ALA A 207 5.45 24.19 -16.76
C ALA A 207 6.70 24.70 -16.01
N PRO A 208 6.60 25.16 -14.74
CA PRO A 208 7.79 25.43 -13.92
C PRO A 208 8.70 24.22 -13.75
N LEU A 209 8.14 23.03 -13.51
CA LEU A 209 8.92 21.80 -13.36
C LEU A 209 9.64 21.42 -14.66
N ALA A 210 8.97 21.47 -15.81
CA ALA A 210 9.55 21.21 -17.12
C ALA A 210 10.80 22.07 -17.36
N ARG A 211 10.74 23.38 -17.07
CA ARG A 211 11.89 24.30 -17.22
C ARG A 211 13.08 23.90 -16.34
N VAL A 212 12.83 23.43 -15.12
CA VAL A 212 13.90 22.95 -14.22
C VAL A 212 14.53 21.69 -14.81
N LEU A 213 13.72 20.76 -15.32
CA LEU A 213 14.19 19.52 -15.92
C LEU A 213 14.96 19.77 -17.23
N ASP A 214 14.52 20.70 -18.07
CA ASP A 214 15.23 21.12 -19.29
C ASP A 214 16.62 21.70 -18.96
N ASN A 215 16.70 22.54 -17.92
CA ASN A 215 17.98 23.10 -17.47
C ASN A 215 18.93 22.03 -16.93
N LEU A 216 18.42 20.99 -16.27
CA LEU A 216 19.23 19.86 -15.80
C LEU A 216 19.66 18.98 -16.98
N ALA A 217 18.77 18.73 -17.94
CA ALA A 217 19.11 18.02 -19.17
C ALA A 217 20.23 18.74 -19.96
N GLY A 218 20.16 20.07 -20.07
CA GLY A 218 21.20 20.89 -20.68
C GLY A 218 22.56 20.86 -19.95
N GLN A 219 22.57 20.47 -18.66
CA GLN A 219 23.79 20.25 -17.87
C GLN A 219 24.31 18.81 -17.96
N GLY A 220 23.70 17.96 -18.80
CA GLY A 220 24.12 16.58 -19.02
C GLY A 220 23.48 15.54 -18.09
N TYR A 221 22.41 15.89 -17.37
CA TYR A 221 21.62 14.90 -16.63
C TYR A 221 20.63 14.18 -17.53
N LYS A 222 20.42 12.88 -17.29
CA LYS A 222 19.32 12.13 -17.90
C LYS A 222 18.09 12.15 -17.01
N ILE A 223 16.98 12.66 -17.53
CA ILE A 223 15.72 12.76 -16.81
C ILE A 223 14.90 11.49 -17.06
N VAL A 224 14.45 10.84 -15.99
CA VAL A 224 13.68 9.60 -16.04
C VAL A 224 12.39 9.76 -15.25
N PHE A 225 11.25 9.67 -15.93
CA PHE A 225 9.95 9.69 -15.26
C PHE A 225 9.60 8.30 -14.72
N ILE A 226 9.21 8.24 -13.43
CA ILE A 226 8.94 7.00 -12.70
C ILE A 226 7.47 7.03 -12.26
N PRO A 227 6.55 6.39 -13.00
CA PRO A 227 5.15 6.31 -12.59
C PRO A 227 5.01 5.37 -11.39
N MET A 228 4.50 5.90 -10.28
CA MET A 228 4.28 5.12 -9.06
C MET A 228 2.88 4.50 -9.03
N ALA A 229 1.89 5.15 -9.63
CA ALA A 229 0.55 4.62 -9.89
C ALA A 229 0.31 4.62 -11.41
N TYR A 230 0.31 3.43 -12.02
CA TYR A 230 0.10 3.28 -13.45
C TYR A 230 -1.35 2.87 -13.75
N PRO A 231 -2.01 3.45 -14.78
CA PRO A 231 -1.47 4.39 -15.78
C PRO A 231 -1.61 5.88 -15.42
N GLU A 232 -2.20 6.23 -14.28
CA GLU A 232 -2.57 7.60 -13.94
C GLU A 232 -1.38 8.58 -13.97
N ASP A 233 -0.26 8.21 -13.36
CA ASP A 233 0.93 9.05 -13.28
C ASP A 233 1.63 9.21 -14.63
N ALA A 234 1.42 8.29 -15.58
CA ALA A 234 2.03 8.38 -16.91
C ALA A 234 1.43 9.55 -17.72
N GLY A 235 0.14 9.84 -17.54
CA GLY A 235 -0.50 10.99 -18.17
C GLY A 235 0.07 12.31 -17.66
N GLU A 236 0.30 12.41 -16.36
CA GLU A 236 0.91 13.59 -15.75
C GLU A 236 2.38 13.74 -16.13
N SER A 237 3.13 12.65 -16.16
CA SER A 237 4.54 12.64 -16.60
C SER A 237 4.68 13.20 -18.02
N ARG A 238 3.78 12.83 -18.94
CA ARG A 238 3.74 13.36 -20.32
C ARG A 238 3.36 14.84 -20.42
N ARG A 239 2.76 15.43 -19.39
CA ARG A 239 2.46 16.87 -19.36
C ARG A 239 3.66 17.70 -18.91
N VAL A 240 4.56 17.08 -18.16
CA VAL A 240 5.79 17.71 -17.66
C VAL A 240 6.94 17.54 -18.67
N ALA A 241 7.06 16.36 -19.28
CA ALA A 241 8.04 16.06 -20.33
C ALA A 241 7.75 16.82 -21.63
#